data_AF-A0A2Y9A1U0-F1
#
_entry.id   AF-A0A2Y9A1U0-F1
#
_cell.length_a   1.000
_cell.length_b   1.000
_cell.length_c   1.000
_cell.angle_alpha   90.00
_cell.angle_beta   90.00
_cell.angle_gamma   90.00
#
_symmetry.space_group_name_H-M   'P 1'
#
loop_
_entity.id
_entity.type
_entity.pdbx_description
1 polymer ?
#
loop_
_entity_poly.entity_id
_entity_poly.type
_entity_poly.pdbx_seq_one_letter_code
_entity_poly.pdbx_strand_id
1 'polypeptide(L)'
;MSPDQQPAPADAVRPPATAATSSYRETRRARRREITMLVSYGLLIAILGLIMLSIPALATPQRNAALGAFAAHCFSPHLTAETAARALAPHGRHDFYDLAPFSADRPSPAESAEDVTPGTDRRCELAFDGTHGGAAAETALAALVAEGIRREAPLALAPRPDEATSLRGARFLNPARIAVVETGTRPGPNGPETFLRVERLTPGATAEAIR
;
A
#
# COMPACT_ATOMS: atom_id res chain seq x y z
N MET A 1 5.32 -92.03 -62.76
CA MET A 1 5.85 -91.54 -64.06
C MET A 1 4.64 -91.11 -64.88
N SER A 2 4.74 -89.95 -65.52
CA SER A 2 3.69 -89.12 -66.13
C SER A 2 2.97 -88.10 -65.23
N PRO A 3 2.72 -86.89 -65.77
CA PRO A 3 2.69 -85.62 -65.07
C PRO A 3 1.26 -85.04 -65.02
N ASP A 4 1.04 -83.98 -64.24
CA ASP A 4 0.04 -82.94 -64.56
C ASP A 4 0.26 -81.75 -63.59
N GLN A 5 0.87 -80.65 -64.03
CA GLN A 5 0.27 -79.51 -64.75
C GLN A 5 -0.38 -78.52 -63.78
N GLN A 6 0.44 -77.54 -63.36
CA GLN A 6 0.07 -76.46 -62.44
C GLN A 6 -0.28 -75.21 -63.28
N PRO A 7 -1.50 -74.64 -63.17
CA PRO A 7 -1.91 -73.50 -63.98
C PRO A 7 -1.30 -72.17 -63.49
N ALA A 8 -1.07 -71.27 -64.46
CA ALA A 8 -0.45 -69.96 -64.31
C ALA A 8 -1.32 -68.95 -63.51
N PRO A 9 -0.70 -67.96 -62.83
CA PRO A 9 -1.43 -66.92 -62.10
C PRO A 9 -2.05 -65.87 -63.03
N ALA A 10 -3.26 -65.45 -62.70
CA ALA A 10 -4.04 -64.45 -63.41
C ALA A 10 -3.49 -63.02 -63.22
N ASP A 11 -3.50 -62.26 -64.31
CA ASP A 11 -3.11 -60.85 -64.41
C ASP A 11 -3.90 -59.93 -63.47
N ALA A 12 -3.18 -59.21 -62.61
CA ALA A 12 -3.72 -58.13 -61.80
C ALA A 12 -3.80 -56.83 -62.62
N VAL A 13 -5.03 -56.40 -62.91
CA VAL A 13 -5.34 -55.12 -63.56
C VAL A 13 -4.91 -53.95 -62.67
N ARG A 14 -4.00 -53.11 -63.17
CA ARG A 14 -3.57 -51.86 -62.53
C ARG A 14 -4.59 -50.74 -62.78
N PRO A 15 -5.09 -50.04 -61.75
CA PRO A 15 -5.95 -48.88 -61.94
C PRO A 15 -5.16 -47.62 -62.41
N PRO A 16 -5.81 -46.69 -63.15
CA PRO A 16 -5.18 -45.50 -63.70
C PRO A 16 -4.88 -44.41 -62.65
N ALA A 17 -3.72 -43.76 -62.82
CA ALA A 17 -3.07 -42.91 -61.82
C ALA A 17 -3.40 -41.39 -61.89
N THR A 18 -4.61 -40.98 -62.23
CA THR A 18 -4.86 -39.57 -62.63
C THR A 18 -5.90 -38.75 -61.85
N ALA A 19 -6.53 -39.27 -60.79
CA ALA A 19 -7.54 -38.50 -60.03
C ALA A 19 -7.11 -38.02 -58.63
N ALA A 20 -6.06 -38.58 -58.02
CA ALA A 20 -5.76 -38.37 -56.60
C ALA A 20 -4.93 -37.12 -56.26
N THR A 21 -4.32 -36.44 -57.25
CA THR A 21 -3.34 -35.37 -57.00
C THR A 21 -3.93 -33.96 -56.93
N SER A 22 -5.14 -33.74 -57.44
CA SER A 22 -5.80 -32.43 -57.43
C SER A 22 -6.40 -32.08 -56.06
N SER A 23 -7.16 -33.00 -55.47
CA SER A 23 -7.84 -32.82 -54.18
C SER A 23 -6.88 -32.58 -53.00
N TYR A 24 -5.67 -33.14 -53.07
CA TYR A 24 -4.65 -32.98 -52.02
C TYR A 24 -3.98 -31.59 -52.02
N ARG A 25 -3.97 -30.88 -53.16
CA ARG A 25 -3.33 -29.55 -53.27
C ARG A 25 -4.24 -28.42 -52.77
N GLU A 26 -5.55 -28.54 -52.92
CA GLU A 26 -6.51 -27.53 -52.43
C GLU A 26 -6.66 -27.56 -50.90
N THR A 27 -6.70 -28.74 -50.30
CA THR A 27 -6.80 -28.91 -48.84
C THR A 27 -5.58 -28.35 -48.08
N ARG A 28 -4.38 -28.36 -48.67
CA ARG A 28 -3.18 -27.75 -48.07
C ARG A 28 -3.17 -26.22 -48.11
N ARG A 29 -3.81 -25.57 -49.08
CA ARG A 29 -3.87 -24.09 -49.16
C ARG A 29 -4.88 -23.51 -48.17
N ALA A 30 -6.00 -24.20 -47.92
CA ALA A 30 -6.98 -23.80 -46.92
C ALA A 30 -6.39 -23.85 -45.49
N ARG A 31 -5.73 -24.94 -45.11
CA ARG A 31 -5.12 -25.09 -43.77
C ARG A 31 -3.98 -24.10 -43.47
N ARG A 32 -3.23 -23.66 -44.49
CA ARG A 32 -2.17 -22.64 -44.29
C ARG A 32 -2.73 -21.26 -43.96
N ARG A 33 -3.94 -20.91 -44.41
CA ARG A 33 -4.56 -19.60 -44.11
C ARG A 33 -5.08 -19.54 -42.67
N GLU A 34 -5.63 -20.64 -42.16
CA GLU A 34 -6.12 -20.74 -40.76
C GLU A 34 -4.98 -20.68 -39.73
N ILE A 35 -3.86 -21.36 -40.00
CA ILE A 35 -2.71 -21.36 -39.08
C ILE A 35 -2.06 -19.97 -38.99
N THR A 36 -2.03 -19.20 -40.08
CA THR A 36 -1.45 -17.85 -40.10
C THR A 36 -2.35 -16.83 -39.36
N MET A 37 -3.67 -16.99 -39.41
CA MET A 37 -4.60 -16.13 -38.64
C MET A 37 -4.53 -16.37 -37.12
N LEU A 38 -4.41 -17.63 -36.68
CA LEU A 38 -4.36 -17.98 -35.25
C LEU A 38 -3.09 -17.48 -34.55
N VAL A 39 -1.93 -17.54 -35.22
CA VAL A 39 -0.66 -17.03 -34.67
C VAL A 39 -0.69 -15.49 -34.57
N SER A 40 -1.36 -14.81 -35.49
CA SER A 40 -1.48 -13.35 -35.50
C SER A 40 -2.39 -12.83 -34.37
N TYR A 41 -3.48 -13.55 -34.08
CA TYR A 41 -4.39 -13.21 -32.98
C TYR A 41 -3.80 -13.50 -31.59
N GLY A 42 -3.06 -14.60 -31.44
CA GLY A 42 -2.38 -14.93 -30.17
C GLY A 42 -1.29 -13.91 -29.79
N LEU A 43 -0.55 -13.41 -30.79
CA LEU A 43 0.49 -12.40 -30.56
C LEU A 43 -0.10 -11.02 -30.20
N LEU A 44 -1.25 -10.64 -30.77
CA LEU A 44 -1.92 -9.38 -30.47
C LEU A 44 -2.54 -9.36 -29.07
N ILE A 45 -3.08 -10.49 -28.60
CA ILE A 45 -3.59 -10.64 -27.22
C ILE A 45 -2.45 -10.62 -26.20
N ALA A 46 -1.30 -11.23 -26.50
CA ALA A 46 -0.12 -11.20 -25.63
C ALA A 46 0.48 -9.78 -25.50
N ILE A 47 0.47 -8.99 -26.58
CA ILE A 47 0.95 -7.60 -26.56
C ILE A 47 -0.04 -6.67 -25.82
N LEU A 48 -1.37 -6.87 -25.96
CA LEU A 48 -2.35 -6.11 -25.18
C LEU A 48 -2.33 -6.46 -23.68
N GLY A 49 -2.00 -7.71 -23.32
CA GLY A 49 -1.88 -8.13 -21.92
C GLY A 49 -0.69 -7.50 -21.18
N LEU A 50 0.36 -7.09 -21.89
CA LEU A 50 1.59 -6.56 -21.28
C LEU A 50 1.53 -5.06 -20.93
N ILE A 51 0.55 -4.30 -21.46
CA ILE A 51 0.45 -2.84 -21.26
C ILE A 51 -0.28 -2.49 -19.94
N MET A 52 -0.96 -3.44 -19.30
CA MET A 52 -1.77 -3.20 -18.09
C MET A 52 -1.01 -3.27 -16.75
N LEU A 53 0.31 -3.50 -16.74
CA LEU A 53 1.08 -3.77 -15.53
C LEU A 53 2.01 -2.64 -15.06
N SER A 54 1.81 -1.41 -15.55
CA SER A 54 2.61 -0.27 -15.09
C SER A 54 1.79 1.02 -15.06
N ILE A 55 0.74 1.04 -14.23
CA ILE A 55 0.25 2.32 -13.71
C ILE A 55 1.22 2.70 -12.60
N PRO A 56 2.14 3.68 -12.79
CA PRO A 56 2.83 4.23 -11.65
C PRO A 56 1.75 4.75 -10.70
N ALA A 57 1.75 4.28 -9.46
CA ALA A 57 0.89 4.82 -8.42
C ALA A 57 1.20 6.32 -8.34
N LEU A 58 0.40 7.14 -9.03
CA LEU A 58 0.56 8.59 -9.01
C LEU A 58 0.42 8.98 -7.54
N ALA A 59 1.52 9.45 -6.97
CA ALA A 59 1.53 10.08 -5.68
C ALA A 59 0.41 11.12 -5.69
N THR A 60 -0.66 10.89 -4.93
CA THR A 60 -1.75 11.85 -4.81
C THR A 60 -1.16 13.12 -4.20
N PRO A 61 -1.18 14.29 -4.86
CA PRO A 61 -0.59 15.52 -4.34
C PRO A 61 -1.09 15.84 -2.92
N GLN A 62 -2.36 15.52 -2.64
CA GLN A 62 -2.97 15.63 -1.32
C GLN A 62 -2.27 14.77 -0.25
N ARG A 63 -1.94 13.51 -0.56
CA ARG A 63 -1.21 12.61 0.36
C ARG A 63 0.15 13.19 0.69
N ASN A 64 0.92 13.60 -0.32
CA ASN A 64 2.25 14.16 -0.08
C ASN A 64 2.18 15.45 0.74
N ALA A 65 1.19 16.30 0.49
CA ALA A 65 0.97 17.51 1.27
C ALA A 65 0.64 17.19 2.74
N ALA A 66 -0.24 16.21 3.00
CA ALA A 66 -0.58 15.78 4.35
C ALA A 66 0.61 15.19 5.10
N LEU A 67 1.36 14.28 4.45
CA LEU A 67 2.59 13.70 5.03
C LEU A 67 3.62 14.80 5.35
N GLY A 68 3.81 15.76 4.43
CA GLY A 68 4.72 16.89 4.64
C GLY A 68 4.28 17.79 5.80
N ALA A 69 2.98 18.11 5.90
CA ALA A 69 2.44 18.93 6.97
C ALA A 69 2.61 18.26 8.34
N PHE A 70 2.34 16.96 8.43
CA PHE A 70 2.61 16.20 9.66
C PHE A 70 4.09 16.29 10.06
N ALA A 71 5.00 15.97 9.13
CA ALA A 71 6.43 15.96 9.39
C ALA A 71 6.98 17.33 9.82
N ALA A 72 6.48 18.42 9.24
CA ALA A 72 6.94 19.77 9.51
C ALA A 72 6.45 20.34 10.85
N HIS A 73 5.37 19.80 11.42
CA HIS A 73 4.67 20.44 12.54
C HIS A 73 4.52 19.57 13.78
N CYS A 74 4.18 18.28 13.63
CA CYS A 74 3.73 17.46 14.76
C CYS A 74 4.81 17.12 15.79
N PHE A 75 6.09 17.27 15.44
CA PHE A 75 7.21 17.09 16.37
C PHE A 75 7.73 18.39 16.99
N SER A 76 7.21 19.54 16.55
CA SER A 76 7.68 20.84 17.05
C SER A 76 7.28 21.03 18.52
N PRO A 77 8.23 21.42 19.40
CA PRO A 77 7.91 21.79 20.79
C PRO A 77 7.07 23.07 20.88
N HIS A 78 6.99 23.84 19.79
CA HIS A 78 6.27 25.12 19.72
C HIS A 78 4.91 25.04 19.04
N LEU A 79 4.46 23.86 18.62
CA LEU A 79 3.10 23.68 18.11
C LEU A 79 2.06 24.10 19.17
N THR A 80 1.01 24.78 18.72
CA THR A 80 -0.12 25.25 19.53
C THR A 80 -1.42 24.83 18.83
N ALA A 81 -2.56 24.89 19.51
CA ALA A 81 -3.85 24.56 18.89
C ALA A 81 -4.13 25.44 17.66
N GLU A 82 -3.85 26.74 17.75
CA GLU A 82 -4.03 27.68 16.64
C GLU A 82 -3.11 27.37 15.45
N THR A 83 -1.84 27.09 15.72
CA THR A 83 -0.87 26.79 14.66
C THR A 83 -1.10 25.41 14.06
N ALA A 84 -1.55 24.42 14.85
CA ALA A 84 -1.97 23.12 14.38
C ALA A 84 -3.17 23.23 13.45
N ALA A 85 -4.23 23.94 13.85
CA ALA A 85 -5.40 24.15 13.00
C ALA A 85 -5.04 24.81 11.66
N ARG A 86 -4.21 25.86 11.71
CA ARG A 86 -3.76 26.55 10.50
C ARG A 86 -2.92 25.67 9.58
N ALA A 87 -2.04 24.85 10.15
CA ALA A 87 -1.08 24.06 9.40
C ALA A 87 -1.62 22.72 8.91
N LEU A 88 -2.59 22.12 9.63
CA LEU A 88 -3.04 20.74 9.39
C LEU A 88 -4.43 20.65 8.76
N ALA A 89 -5.35 21.57 9.09
CA ALA A 89 -6.71 21.54 8.57
C ALA A 89 -6.83 21.51 7.04
N PRO A 90 -5.96 22.19 6.26
CA PRO A 90 -6.00 22.09 4.79
C PRO A 90 -5.69 20.70 4.23
N HIS A 91 -5.11 19.82 5.05
CA HIS A 91 -4.55 18.55 4.60
C HIS A 91 -5.32 17.32 5.07
N GLY A 92 -6.23 17.48 6.03
CA GLY A 92 -7.03 16.39 6.55
C GLY A 92 -7.74 16.75 7.85
N ARG A 93 -8.41 15.75 8.43
CA ARG A 93 -8.93 15.85 9.79
C ARG A 93 -7.75 15.90 10.74
N HIS A 94 -7.77 16.81 11.68
CA HIS A 94 -6.70 16.93 12.66
C HIS A 94 -7.29 17.00 14.06
N ASP A 95 -6.47 16.61 15.01
CA ASP A 95 -6.78 16.71 16.43
C ASP A 95 -5.51 17.20 17.14
N PHE A 96 -5.69 18.08 18.12
CA PHE A 96 -4.62 18.67 18.90
C PHE A 96 -5.13 18.99 20.29
N TYR A 97 -4.48 18.43 21.29
CA TYR A 97 -4.59 18.89 22.66
C TYR A 97 -3.28 18.69 23.41
N ASP A 98 -2.86 19.74 24.11
CA ASP A 98 -1.63 19.76 24.87
C ASP A 98 -1.96 20.16 26.31
N LEU A 99 -1.87 19.20 27.23
CA LEU A 99 -2.12 19.42 28.66
C LEU A 99 -0.92 20.01 29.39
N ALA A 100 0.27 19.96 28.78
CA ALA A 100 1.54 20.41 29.37
C ALA A 100 2.49 20.96 28.29
N PRO A 101 2.23 22.15 27.71
CA PRO A 101 3.07 22.73 26.67
C PRO A 101 4.54 22.89 27.09
N PHE A 102 5.45 22.93 26.11
CA PHE A 102 6.86 23.25 26.37
C PHE A 102 7.08 24.76 26.58
N SER A 103 6.11 25.59 26.20
CA SER A 103 6.08 27.04 26.31
C SER A 103 5.22 27.50 27.49
N ALA A 104 5.12 28.82 27.68
CA ALA A 104 4.19 29.44 28.62
C ALA A 104 2.74 29.51 28.08
N ASP A 105 2.44 28.82 26.98
CA ASP A 105 1.10 28.79 26.40
C ASP A 105 0.11 28.07 27.33
N ARG A 106 -1.17 28.44 27.20
CA ARG A 106 -2.23 27.77 27.96
C ARG A 106 -2.42 26.33 27.45
N PRO A 107 -2.67 25.37 28.35
CA PRO A 107 -3.09 24.03 27.96
C PRO A 107 -4.32 24.07 27.05
N SER A 108 -4.35 23.21 26.04
CA SER A 108 -5.50 22.98 25.18
C SER A 108 -6.05 21.61 25.53
N PRO A 109 -7.20 21.48 26.21
CA PRO A 109 -7.79 20.19 26.53
C PRO A 109 -8.38 19.53 25.28
N ALA A 110 -8.54 18.21 25.32
CA ALA A 110 -9.24 17.47 24.27
C ALA A 110 -10.69 17.93 24.15
N GLU A 111 -11.22 17.99 22.93
CA GLU A 111 -12.63 18.28 22.70
C GLU A 111 -13.54 17.14 23.20
N SER A 112 -13.03 15.91 23.22
CA SER A 112 -13.66 14.74 23.82
C SER A 112 -12.63 13.96 24.66
N ALA A 113 -13.03 13.52 25.86
CA ALA A 113 -12.16 12.70 26.72
C ALA A 113 -12.04 11.25 26.23
N GLU A 114 -13.00 10.79 25.43
CA GLU A 114 -13.09 9.42 24.92
C GLU A 114 -12.06 9.14 23.82
N ASP A 115 -11.65 10.19 23.11
CA ASP A 115 -10.64 10.09 22.05
C ASP A 115 -9.19 10.12 22.60
N VAL A 116 -9.00 10.26 23.91
CA VAL A 116 -7.68 10.32 24.56
C VAL A 116 -7.23 8.93 24.99
N THR A 117 -6.03 8.51 24.59
CA THR A 117 -5.47 7.26 25.14
C THR A 117 -5.17 7.45 26.62
N PRO A 118 -5.64 6.54 27.50
CA PRO A 118 -5.36 6.65 28.92
C PRO A 118 -3.86 6.79 29.21
N GLY A 119 -3.52 7.76 30.05
CA GLY A 119 -2.13 8.04 30.40
C GLY A 119 -1.36 8.90 29.40
N THR A 120 -1.98 9.39 28.32
CA THR A 120 -1.35 10.26 27.33
C THR A 120 -2.04 11.62 27.16
N ASP A 121 -1.37 12.55 26.48
CA ASP A 121 -1.97 13.69 25.80
C ASP A 121 -1.66 13.62 24.28
N ARG A 122 -2.61 14.01 23.40
CA ARG A 122 -2.43 13.97 21.93
C ARG A 122 -1.93 15.31 21.43
N ARG A 123 -0.62 15.40 21.44
CA ARG A 123 0.11 16.54 20.91
C ARG A 123 -0.21 16.83 19.44
N CYS A 124 -0.49 15.82 18.63
CA CYS A 124 -0.83 16.01 17.22
C CYS A 124 -1.46 14.75 16.64
N GLU A 125 -2.53 14.88 15.86
CA GLU A 125 -2.97 13.87 14.91
C GLU A 125 -3.38 14.51 13.59
N LEU A 126 -3.03 13.86 12.49
CA LEU A 126 -3.53 14.17 11.15
C LEU A 126 -4.02 12.87 10.49
N ALA A 127 -5.24 12.92 9.96
CA ALA A 127 -5.87 11.83 9.24
C ALA A 127 -6.42 12.29 7.90
N PHE A 128 -6.21 11.50 6.85
CA PHE A 128 -6.59 11.82 5.47
C PHE A 128 -6.93 10.56 4.67
N ASP A 129 -7.75 10.71 3.64
CA ASP A 129 -8.30 9.60 2.86
C ASP A 129 -7.21 8.74 2.20
N GLY A 130 -7.48 7.43 2.12
CA GLY A 130 -6.63 6.44 1.46
C GLY A 130 -5.85 5.53 2.41
N THR A 131 -5.27 4.46 1.85
CA THR A 131 -4.52 3.43 2.59
C THR A 131 -3.01 3.59 2.41
N HIS A 132 -2.42 4.52 3.15
CA HIS A 132 -1.04 4.98 3.02
C HIS A 132 -0.20 4.73 4.27
N GLY A 133 -0.58 3.76 5.12
CA GLY A 133 0.08 3.47 6.40
C GLY A 133 1.61 3.27 6.31
N GLY A 134 2.10 2.60 5.27
CA GLY A 134 3.55 2.43 5.03
C GLY A 134 4.28 3.74 4.76
N ALA A 135 3.77 4.58 3.86
CA ALA A 135 4.34 5.90 3.58
C ALA A 135 4.26 6.83 4.80
N ALA A 136 3.20 6.70 5.59
CA ALA A 136 3.04 7.40 6.85
C ALA A 136 4.10 6.98 7.88
N ALA A 137 4.35 5.68 8.02
CA ALA A 137 5.40 5.14 8.89
C ALA A 137 6.80 5.67 8.49
N GLU A 138 7.14 5.61 7.20
CA GLU A 138 8.41 6.13 6.68
C GLU A 138 8.56 7.63 6.96
N THR A 139 7.50 8.41 6.72
CA THR A 139 7.48 9.85 6.99
C THR A 139 7.69 10.16 8.46
N ALA A 140 6.99 9.46 9.36
CA ALA A 140 7.11 9.67 10.80
C ALA A 140 8.52 9.33 11.32
N LEU A 141 9.12 8.24 10.84
CA LEU A 141 10.50 7.88 11.18
C LEU A 141 11.51 8.92 10.67
N ALA A 142 11.35 9.40 9.44
CA ALA A 142 12.22 10.43 8.87
C ALA A 142 12.13 11.75 9.65
N ALA A 143 10.92 12.16 10.04
CA ALA A 143 10.69 13.37 10.84
C ALA A 143 11.31 13.26 12.24
N LEU A 144 11.18 12.12 12.92
CA LEU A 144 11.87 11.85 14.19
C LEU A 144 13.40 12.01 14.06
N VAL A 145 13.98 11.48 12.98
CA VAL A 145 15.43 11.60 12.72
C VAL A 145 15.84 13.05 12.48
N ALA A 146 15.04 13.81 11.72
CA ALA A 146 15.26 15.22 11.41
C ALA A 146 15.25 16.10 12.67
N GLU A 147 14.34 15.81 13.60
CA GLU A 147 14.22 16.50 14.90
C GLU A 147 15.23 16.01 15.95
N GLY A 148 16.10 15.05 15.60
CA GLY A 148 17.08 14.49 16.55
C GLY A 148 16.47 13.60 17.64
N ILE A 149 15.20 13.21 17.52
CA ILE A 149 14.47 12.35 18.46
C ILE A 149 14.81 10.88 18.16
N ARG A 150 15.95 10.42 18.68
CA ARG A 150 16.52 9.11 18.31
C ARG A 150 16.41 8.03 19.38
N ARG A 151 16.30 8.42 20.65
CA ARG A 151 16.39 7.48 21.77
C ARG A 151 15.04 6.79 21.96
N GLU A 152 15.03 5.47 21.80
CA GLU A 152 13.84 4.64 22.08
C GLU A 152 13.47 4.69 23.56
N ALA A 153 12.17 4.61 23.84
CA ALA A 153 11.62 4.49 25.19
C ALA A 153 10.75 3.23 25.28
N PRO A 154 10.55 2.68 26.49
CA PRO A 154 9.57 1.61 26.70
C PRO A 154 8.18 2.07 26.28
N LEU A 155 7.44 1.21 25.59
CA LEU A 155 6.05 1.45 25.20
C LEU A 155 5.15 0.51 25.99
N ALA A 156 4.46 1.06 26.99
CA ALA A 156 3.51 0.33 27.84
C ALA A 156 2.04 0.64 27.49
N LEU A 157 1.75 0.90 26.21
CA LEU A 157 0.39 1.18 25.74
C LEU A 157 -0.12 0.03 24.88
N ALA A 158 -1.37 -0.37 25.14
CA ALA A 158 -2.04 -1.41 24.38
C ALA A 158 -2.32 -0.95 22.93
N PRO A 159 -2.24 -1.86 21.94
CA PRO A 159 -2.72 -1.60 20.59
C PRO A 159 -4.20 -1.22 20.56
N ARG A 160 -4.58 -0.36 19.60
CA ARG A 160 -5.99 -0.06 19.33
C ARG A 160 -6.57 -1.11 18.38
N PRO A 161 -7.69 -1.75 18.73
CA PRO A 161 -8.19 -2.93 18.00
C PRO A 161 -8.80 -2.60 16.62
N ASP A 162 -9.20 -1.36 16.39
CA ASP A 162 -9.85 -0.85 15.18
C ASP A 162 -8.88 -0.16 14.19
N GLU A 163 -7.59 -0.10 14.55
CA GLU A 163 -6.54 0.53 13.74
C GLU A 163 -5.55 -0.52 13.20
N ALA A 164 -5.37 -0.56 11.88
CA ALA A 164 -4.30 -1.32 11.25
C ALA A 164 -2.99 -0.53 11.37
N THR A 165 -2.22 -0.85 12.41
CA THR A 165 -0.96 -0.17 12.75
C THR A 165 0.15 -0.49 11.76
N SER A 166 0.78 0.54 11.18
CA SER A 166 1.98 0.43 10.33
C SER A 166 3.27 0.82 11.07
N LEU A 167 3.18 1.76 12.00
CA LEU A 167 4.24 2.12 12.93
C LEU A 167 3.64 2.33 14.31
N ARG A 168 4.31 1.80 15.33
CA ARG A 168 4.03 2.11 16.73
C ARG A 168 5.34 2.05 17.50
N GLY A 169 5.68 3.15 18.16
CA GLY A 169 6.92 3.22 18.93
C GLY A 169 6.93 4.40 19.89
N ALA A 170 7.71 4.26 20.96
CA ALA A 170 7.96 5.32 21.91
C ALA A 170 9.39 5.86 21.80
N ARG A 171 9.54 7.17 21.98
CA ARG A 171 10.82 7.88 21.93
C ARG A 171 10.91 8.89 23.06
N PHE A 172 12.08 9.04 23.66
CA PHE A 172 12.34 10.12 24.59
C PHE A 172 12.44 11.45 23.84
N LEU A 173 11.58 12.41 24.20
CA LEU A 173 11.73 13.81 23.81
C LEU A 173 12.78 14.51 24.67
N ASN A 174 12.79 14.16 25.96
CA ASN A 174 13.83 14.54 26.93
C ASN A 174 13.84 13.48 28.05
N PRO A 175 14.72 13.57 29.07
CA PRO A 175 14.77 12.58 30.15
C PRO A 175 13.47 12.38 30.94
N ALA A 176 12.55 13.34 30.91
CA ALA A 176 11.29 13.33 31.66
C ALA A 176 10.04 13.30 30.76
N ARG A 177 10.18 13.15 29.44
CA ARG A 177 9.04 13.13 28.50
C ARG A 177 9.24 12.11 27.39
N ILE A 178 8.22 11.31 27.17
CA ILE A 178 8.17 10.27 26.14
C ILE A 178 7.07 10.62 25.14
N ALA A 179 7.40 10.65 23.85
CA ALA A 179 6.43 10.66 22.76
C ALA A 179 6.10 9.24 22.34
N VAL A 180 4.84 9.00 22.02
CA VAL A 180 4.35 7.79 21.37
C VAL A 180 3.92 8.17 19.95
N VAL A 181 4.56 7.57 18.97
CA VAL A 181 4.29 7.81 17.56
C VAL A 181 3.58 6.60 16.99
N GLU A 182 2.41 6.83 16.42
CA GLU A 182 1.58 5.79 15.83
C GLU A 182 1.12 6.23 14.44
N THR A 183 1.25 5.33 13.47
CA THR A 183 0.71 5.51 12.13
C THR A 183 -0.01 4.26 11.69
N GLY A 184 -0.97 4.40 10.80
CA GLY A 184 -1.72 3.27 10.31
C GLY A 184 -2.88 3.68 9.43
N THR A 185 -3.81 2.75 9.28
CA THR A 185 -5.08 2.99 8.59
C THR A 185 -6.25 2.54 9.44
N ARG A 186 -7.39 3.20 9.29
CA ARG A 186 -8.63 2.85 9.98
C ARG A 186 -9.85 3.22 9.13
N PRO A 187 -11.06 2.76 9.49
CA PRO A 187 -12.29 3.27 8.87
C PRO A 187 -12.42 4.79 9.09
N GLY A 188 -12.67 5.53 8.02
CA GLY A 188 -12.92 6.97 8.03
C GLY A 188 -14.29 7.30 7.42
N PRO A 189 -14.69 8.58 7.43
CA PRO A 189 -16.01 9.03 6.99
C PRO A 189 -16.22 8.85 5.48
N ASN A 190 -15.14 8.86 4.70
CA ASN A 190 -15.16 8.72 3.24
C ASN A 190 -14.64 7.35 2.76
N GLY A 191 -14.50 6.38 3.67
CA GLY A 191 -13.80 5.11 3.42
C GLY A 191 -12.53 5.00 4.26
N PRO A 192 -11.63 4.05 3.97
CA PRO A 192 -10.38 3.91 4.70
C PRO A 192 -9.56 5.20 4.68
N GLU A 193 -9.05 5.60 5.83
CA GLU A 193 -8.14 6.74 5.97
C GLU A 193 -6.81 6.30 6.56
N THR A 194 -5.78 7.09 6.29
CA THR A 194 -4.46 7.00 6.91
C THR A 194 -4.42 7.98 8.07
N PHE A 195 -3.84 7.58 9.20
CA PHE A 195 -3.58 8.47 10.32
C PHE A 195 -2.09 8.48 10.68
N LEU A 196 -1.65 9.64 11.17
CA LEU A 196 -0.36 9.84 11.81
C LEU A 196 -0.61 10.59 13.11
N ARG A 197 -0.10 10.06 14.21
CA ARG A 197 -0.35 10.57 15.54
C ARG A 197 0.94 10.63 16.36
N VAL A 198 1.08 11.73 17.09
CA VAL A 198 2.04 11.91 18.17
C VAL A 198 1.26 12.17 19.45
N GLU A 199 1.34 11.23 20.37
CA GLU A 199 0.92 11.43 21.76
C GLU A 199 2.15 11.61 22.65
N ARG A 200 1.98 12.13 23.85
CA ARG A 200 3.01 12.11 24.89
C ARG A 200 2.46 11.45 26.13
N LEU A 201 3.29 10.66 26.78
CA LEU A 201 2.94 10.12 28.09
C LEU A 201 2.80 11.29 29.08
N THR A 202 1.76 11.22 29.91
CA THR A 202 1.62 12.10 31.07
C THR A 202 2.82 11.94 32.01
N PRO A 203 3.09 12.89 32.94
CA PRO A 203 4.20 12.74 33.88
C PRO A 203 4.14 11.44 34.70
N GLY A 204 2.94 11.05 35.15
CA GLY A 204 2.72 9.78 35.87
C GLY A 204 3.04 8.56 35.02
N ALA A 205 2.49 8.50 33.80
CA ALA A 205 2.76 7.40 32.87
C ALA A 205 4.24 7.34 32.43
N THR A 206 4.90 8.50 32.29
CA THR A 206 6.35 8.56 32.00
C THR A 206 7.16 7.98 33.16
N ALA A 207 6.83 8.35 34.41
CA ALA A 207 7.50 7.83 35.59
C ALA A 207 7.25 6.33 35.80
N GLU A 208 6.11 5.81 35.35
CA GLU A 208 5.83 4.37 35.30
C GLU A 208 6.64 3.65 34.22
N ALA A 209 6.71 4.22 33.01
CA ALA A 209 7.43 3.60 31.89
C ALA A 209 8.96 3.53 32.07
N ILE A 210 9.56 4.38 32.91
CA ILE A 210 11.02 4.45 33.13
C ILE A 210 11.45 3.61 34.35
N ARG A 211 10.52 3.18 35.20
CA ARG A 211 10.80 2.33 36.38
C ARG A 211 11.15 0.90 35.96
#